data_AF-A0A953FWJ1-F1
#
_entry.id   AF-A0A953FWJ1-F1
#
_cell.length_a   1.000
_cell.length_b   1.000
_cell.length_c   1.000
_cell.angle_alpha   90.00
_cell.angle_beta   90.00
_cell.angle_gamma   90.00
#
_symmetry.space_group_name_H-M   'P 1'
#
loop_
_entity.id
_entity.type
_entity.pdbx_description
1 polymer ?
#
loop_
_entity_poly.entity_id
_entity_poly.type
_entity_poly.pdbx_seq_one_letter_code
_entity_poly.pdbx_strand_id
1 'polypeptide(L)'
;MSDEKAETLAFLAELRSEKLLSDDELQAMQTYLEGGPTELGVAPELLAEEGGTVEPSAAAPGPASKLQAADDKVNLRFLLGDMSIPQKIKLAMFGNATCRGALITDPNRVVHLAVLKNPKIQLPEIEEFSRSPHVPEAVLRAIAGTTTWMRNYRVKANLVCNPKAPSDVALRWVKFLNATDLKKLAKSKNVAQVISVAARKLL
;
A
#
# COMPACT_ATOMS: atom_id res chain seq x y z
N MET A 1 2.30 -15.59 -13.26
CA MET A 1 3.21 -14.53 -13.76
C MET A 1 2.66 -13.84 -15.02
N SER A 2 1.93 -14.53 -15.90
CA SER A 2 1.31 -13.90 -17.08
C SER A 2 0.02 -13.13 -16.77
N ASP A 3 -0.81 -13.60 -15.83
CA ASP A 3 -2.07 -12.93 -15.47
C ASP A 3 -1.85 -11.56 -14.81
N GLU A 4 -0.81 -11.45 -13.97
CA GLU A 4 -0.48 -10.23 -13.23
C GLU A 4 0.00 -9.09 -14.15
N LYS A 5 0.69 -9.45 -15.25
CA LYS A 5 1.07 -8.50 -16.31
C LYS A 5 -0.13 -8.06 -17.15
N ALA A 6 -1.07 -8.96 -17.43
CA ALA A 6 -2.28 -8.63 -18.16
C ALA A 6 -3.19 -7.69 -17.34
N GLU A 7 -3.30 -7.90 -16.03
CA GLU A 7 -4.08 -7.05 -15.12
C GLU A 7 -3.48 -5.66 -14.92
N THR A 8 -2.15 -5.54 -14.91
CA THR A 8 -1.47 -4.23 -14.86
C THR A 8 -1.59 -3.50 -16.19
N LEU A 9 -1.48 -4.19 -17.33
CA LEU A 9 -1.69 -3.59 -18.65
C LEU A 9 -3.16 -3.15 -18.86
N ALA A 10 -4.13 -3.94 -18.39
CA ALA A 10 -5.53 -3.57 -18.41
C ALA A 10 -5.80 -2.31 -17.56
N PHE A 11 -5.14 -2.20 -16.40
CA PHE A 11 -5.22 -1.01 -15.56
C PHE A 11 -4.59 0.23 -16.20
N LEU A 12 -3.45 0.07 -16.89
CA LEU A 12 -2.84 1.17 -17.63
C LEU A 12 -3.72 1.60 -18.81
N ALA A 13 -4.39 0.66 -19.47
CA ALA A 13 -5.39 0.96 -20.50
C ALA A 13 -6.66 1.63 -19.93
N GLU A 14 -7.06 1.28 -18.70
CA GLU A 14 -8.15 1.95 -17.98
C GLU A 14 -7.75 3.39 -17.61
N LEU A 15 -6.53 3.60 -17.11
CA LEU A 15 -5.96 4.94 -16.86
C LEU A 15 -5.83 5.80 -18.12
N ARG A 16 -5.57 5.16 -19.28
CA ARG A 16 -5.58 5.80 -20.60
C ARG A 16 -6.97 6.34 -20.96
N SER A 17 -8.03 5.60 -20.61
CA SER A 17 -9.41 5.97 -20.93
C SER A 17 -9.91 7.17 -20.12
N GLU A 18 -9.39 7.37 -18.91
CA GLU A 18 -9.74 8.51 -18.04
C GLU A 18 -8.97 9.80 -18.37
N LYS A 19 -8.11 9.82 -19.40
CA LYS A 19 -7.27 10.98 -19.82
C LYS A 19 -6.41 11.57 -18.69
N LEU A 20 -6.10 10.79 -17.66
CA LEU A 20 -5.36 11.29 -16.50
C LEU A 20 -3.84 11.33 -16.75
N LEU A 21 -3.29 10.51 -17.67
CA LEU A 21 -1.87 10.49 -18.02
C LEU A 21 -1.68 10.75 -19.53
N SER A 22 -0.58 11.41 -19.90
CA SER A 22 -0.20 11.53 -21.31
C SER A 22 0.35 10.21 -21.85
N ASP A 23 0.21 9.98 -23.16
CA ASP A 23 0.61 8.73 -23.81
C ASP A 23 2.11 8.41 -23.58
N ASP A 24 2.98 9.42 -23.51
CA ASP A 24 4.42 9.27 -23.18
C ASP A 24 4.66 8.73 -21.76
N GLU A 25 3.83 9.11 -20.79
CA GLU A 25 3.96 8.68 -19.40
C GLU A 25 3.51 7.24 -19.22
N LEU A 26 2.49 6.81 -19.97
CA LEU A 26 2.04 5.42 -20.01
C LEU A 26 3.07 4.52 -20.69
N GLN A 27 3.69 5.00 -21.77
CA GLN A 27 4.78 4.31 -22.46
C GLN A 27 5.97 4.08 -21.50
N ALA A 28 6.39 5.10 -20.75
CA ALA A 28 7.46 4.98 -19.75
C ALA A 28 7.13 3.97 -18.63
N MET A 29 5.87 3.90 -18.21
CA MET A 29 5.40 2.92 -17.21
C MET A 29 5.41 1.49 -17.77
N GLN A 30 5.01 1.30 -19.02
CA GLN A 30 5.03 0.00 -19.70
C GLN A 30 6.46 -0.50 -19.94
N THR A 31 7.35 0.36 -20.43
CA THR A 31 8.76 0.01 -20.69
C THR A 31 9.46 -0.46 -19.41
N TYR A 32 9.18 0.16 -18.26
CA TYR A 32 9.76 -0.24 -16.98
C TYR A 32 9.17 -1.54 -16.40
N LEU A 33 7.92 -1.88 -16.72
CA LEU A 33 7.29 -3.14 -16.30
C LEU A 33 7.71 -4.33 -17.17
N GLU A 34 8.05 -4.09 -18.43
CA GLU A 34 8.48 -5.12 -19.37
C GLU A 34 10.00 -5.35 -19.36
N GLY A 35 10.79 -4.30 -19.14
CA GLY A 35 12.24 -4.35 -19.00
C GLY A 35 12.67 -3.86 -17.61
N GLY A 36 13.24 -4.75 -16.80
CA GLY A 36 14.08 -4.31 -15.67
C GLY A 36 15.18 -3.34 -16.14
N PRO A 37 15.78 -2.54 -15.23
CA PRO A 37 16.49 -1.33 -15.58
C PRO A 37 17.71 -1.66 -16.44
N THR A 38 17.62 -1.41 -17.73
CA THR A 38 18.77 -1.55 -18.62
C THR A 38 18.65 -0.48 -19.71
N GLU A 39 19.52 0.52 -19.53
CA GLU A 39 20.06 1.45 -20.51
C GLU A 39 19.19 2.60 -21.07
N LEU A 40 19.42 3.76 -20.43
CA LEU A 40 19.75 5.06 -21.04
C LEU A 40 18.64 5.93 -21.65
N GLY A 41 18.43 7.10 -21.02
CA GLY A 41 17.64 8.20 -21.61
C GLY A 41 17.40 9.42 -20.71
N VAL A 42 18.47 10.04 -20.18
CA VAL A 42 18.57 11.47 -19.83
C VAL A 42 17.43 12.09 -18.98
N ALA A 43 17.59 12.06 -17.65
CA ALA A 43 17.14 13.20 -16.85
C ALA A 43 18.20 14.31 -17.01
N PRO A 44 17.88 15.49 -17.55
CA PRO A 44 18.83 16.58 -17.53
C PRO A 44 18.90 17.11 -16.09
N GLU A 45 20.13 17.07 -15.58
CA GLU A 45 20.72 18.15 -14.79
C GLU A 45 20.24 18.33 -13.35
N LEU A 46 21.01 17.80 -12.40
CA LEU A 46 21.33 18.44 -11.12
C LEU A 46 22.58 17.78 -10.49
N LEU A 47 23.69 17.77 -11.24
CA LEU A 47 25.00 17.39 -10.73
C LEU A 47 25.54 18.46 -9.75
N ALA A 48 25.79 18.03 -8.53
CA ALA A 48 27.00 18.35 -7.77
C ALA A 48 27.17 17.18 -6.78
N GLU A 49 27.87 16.11 -7.15
CA GLU A 49 29.32 15.91 -6.96
C GLU A 49 29.76 16.14 -5.52
N GLU A 50 30.08 15.05 -4.83
CA GLU A 50 31.33 14.70 -4.12
C GLU A 50 31.02 13.31 -3.50
N GLY A 51 31.56 12.19 -3.97
CA GLY A 51 32.97 11.83 -4.09
C GLY A 51 33.35 10.94 -2.90
N GLY A 52 33.61 9.63 -3.11
CA GLY A 52 34.25 8.79 -2.07
C GLY A 52 33.91 7.29 -2.02
N THR A 53 34.52 6.52 -2.92
CA THR A 53 34.98 5.10 -2.84
C THR A 53 34.55 4.13 -1.71
N VAL A 54 33.84 3.07 -2.11
CA VAL A 54 34.04 1.59 -1.90
C VAL A 54 34.40 1.00 -0.50
N GLU A 55 33.39 0.37 0.13
CA GLU A 55 33.25 -1.00 0.76
C GLU A 55 34.40 -1.64 1.63
N PRO A 56 34.13 -2.68 2.46
CA PRO A 56 33.15 -2.87 3.54
C PRO A 56 33.78 -3.51 4.82
N SER A 57 33.19 -3.37 6.02
CA SER A 57 33.47 -4.31 7.14
C SER A 57 32.44 -4.24 8.27
N ALA A 58 32.12 -5.42 8.79
CA ALA A 58 31.06 -5.75 9.72
C ALA A 58 31.22 -5.19 11.15
N ALA A 59 30.09 -4.78 11.76
CA ALA A 59 29.69 -5.12 13.15
C ALA A 59 28.40 -4.37 13.55
N ALA A 60 27.37 -5.12 13.97
CA ALA A 60 26.12 -4.64 14.58
C ALA A 60 26.34 -4.15 16.04
N PRO A 61 25.31 -3.78 16.82
CA PRO A 61 24.11 -2.93 16.58
C PRO A 61 23.97 -1.80 17.63
N GLY A 62 23.16 -0.76 17.36
CA GLY A 62 22.80 0.25 18.37
C GLY A 62 21.58 1.11 17.96
N PRO A 63 20.63 1.43 18.86
CA PRO A 63 19.28 1.88 18.51
C PRO A 63 19.18 3.41 18.42
N ALA A 64 19.13 3.99 17.21
CA ALA A 64 19.04 5.44 17.07
C ALA A 64 18.23 5.96 15.86
N SER A 65 17.33 5.17 15.26
CA SER A 65 16.56 5.61 14.08
C SER A 65 15.05 5.58 14.29
N LYS A 66 14.55 6.30 15.31
CA LYS A 66 13.11 6.57 15.45
C LYS A 66 12.74 8.05 15.43
N LEU A 67 13.69 8.96 15.65
CA LEU A 67 13.40 10.39 15.75
C LEU A 67 13.41 11.11 14.38
N GLN A 68 14.32 10.73 13.48
CA GLN A 68 14.42 11.38 12.15
C GLN A 68 13.30 10.95 11.17
N ALA A 69 12.83 9.71 11.26
CA ALA A 69 11.78 9.20 10.37
C ALA A 69 10.42 9.91 10.51
N ALA A 70 10.18 10.61 11.63
CA ALA A 70 8.95 11.36 11.84
C ALA A 70 8.94 12.68 11.06
N ASP A 71 10.04 13.43 11.10
CA ASP A 71 10.17 14.72 10.37
C ASP A 71 10.18 14.50 8.86
N ASP A 72 10.87 13.48 8.36
CA ASP A 72 10.87 13.12 6.94
C ASP A 72 9.46 12.79 6.44
N LYS A 73 8.66 12.13 7.29
CA LYS A 73 7.28 11.77 6.97
C LYS A 73 6.36 12.99 6.94
N VAL A 74 6.62 13.99 7.77
CA VAL A 74 5.86 15.25 7.79
C VAL A 74 6.15 16.03 6.50
N ASN A 75 7.42 16.19 6.12
CA ASN A 75 7.82 16.86 4.87
C ASN A 75 7.27 16.15 3.63
N LEU A 76 7.30 14.82 3.62
CA LEU A 76 6.75 14.02 2.54
C LEU A 76 5.24 14.24 2.37
N ARG A 77 4.48 14.34 3.47
CA ARG A 77 3.02 14.58 3.41
C ARG A 77 2.68 15.93 2.80
N PHE A 78 3.47 16.97 3.10
CA PHE A 78 3.29 18.28 2.49
C PHE A 78 3.61 18.24 0.99
N LEU A 79 4.74 17.64 0.60
CA LEU A 79 5.11 17.47 -0.82
C LEU A 79 4.07 16.68 -1.62
N LEU A 80 3.45 15.67 -1.01
CA LEU A 80 2.35 14.91 -1.60
C LEU A 80 1.06 15.74 -1.72
N GLY A 81 0.88 16.78 -0.92
CA GLY A 81 -0.25 17.71 -1.06
C GLY A 81 -0.18 18.50 -2.36
N ASP A 82 1.03 18.96 -2.72
CA ASP A 82 1.26 19.84 -3.87
C ASP A 82 1.35 19.08 -5.21
N MET A 83 1.59 17.77 -5.18
CA MET A 83 1.67 16.95 -6.39
C MET A 83 0.33 16.74 -7.08
N SER A 84 0.37 16.70 -8.40
CA SER A 84 -0.77 16.31 -9.24
C SER A 84 -1.09 14.81 -9.11
N ILE A 85 -2.33 14.42 -9.43
CA ILE A 85 -2.80 13.02 -9.37
C ILE A 85 -1.90 12.07 -10.19
N PRO A 86 -1.45 12.40 -11.41
CA PRO A 86 -0.58 11.53 -12.21
C PRO A 86 0.78 11.31 -11.55
N GLN A 87 1.36 12.36 -10.97
CA GLN A 87 2.62 12.27 -10.22
C GLN A 87 2.47 11.37 -9.00
N LYS A 88 1.33 11.44 -8.29
CA LYS A 88 1.02 10.52 -7.19
C LYS A 88 0.91 9.07 -7.66
N ILE A 89 0.31 8.82 -8.82
CA ILE A 89 0.22 7.46 -9.39
C ILE A 89 1.60 6.92 -9.74
N LYS A 90 2.46 7.74 -10.36
CA LYS A 90 3.86 7.37 -10.63
C LYS A 90 4.61 7.08 -9.32
N LEU A 91 4.47 7.93 -8.32
CA LEU A 91 5.08 7.73 -7.00
C LEU A 91 4.52 6.48 -6.29
N ALA A 92 3.24 6.16 -6.50
CA ALA A 92 2.63 4.94 -5.96
C ALA A 92 3.25 3.67 -6.55
N MET A 93 3.56 3.69 -7.86
CA MET A 93 4.13 2.55 -8.58
C MET A 93 5.65 2.41 -8.38
N PHE A 94 6.39 3.51 -8.32
CA PHE A 94 7.86 3.47 -8.30
C PHE A 94 8.50 3.92 -6.98
N GLY A 95 7.72 4.53 -6.07
CA GLY A 95 8.23 5.10 -4.83
C GLY A 95 8.57 4.10 -3.74
N ASN A 96 9.24 4.61 -2.70
CA ASN A 96 9.65 3.86 -1.51
C ASN A 96 8.47 3.44 -0.63
N ALA A 97 8.71 2.53 0.32
CA ALA A 97 7.69 2.06 1.27
C ALA A 97 7.02 3.21 2.05
N THR A 98 7.80 4.24 2.42
CA THR A 98 7.28 5.44 3.08
C THR A 98 6.29 6.21 2.20
N CYS A 99 6.57 6.33 0.89
CA CYS A 99 5.69 6.98 -0.08
C CYS A 99 4.38 6.20 -0.23
N ARG A 100 4.45 4.87 -0.35
CA ARG A 100 3.26 4.00 -0.41
C ARG A 100 2.39 4.13 0.83
N GLY A 101 3.00 4.12 2.01
CA GLY A 101 2.30 4.29 3.28
C GLY A 101 1.70 5.69 3.49
N ALA A 102 2.24 6.72 2.83
CA ALA A 102 1.61 8.04 2.82
C ALA A 102 0.43 8.09 1.82
N LEU A 103 0.61 7.56 0.62
CA LEU A 103 -0.39 7.55 -0.47
C LEU A 103 -1.61 6.69 -0.18
N ILE A 104 -1.51 5.66 0.68
CA ILE A 104 -2.67 4.84 1.06
C ILE A 104 -3.75 5.61 1.82
N THR A 105 -3.40 6.77 2.37
CA THR A 105 -4.33 7.67 3.09
C THR A 105 -4.79 8.84 2.21
N ASP A 106 -4.40 8.90 0.94
CA ASP A 106 -4.82 9.95 0.01
C ASP A 106 -6.36 9.92 -0.17
N PRO A 107 -7.03 11.04 -0.52
CA PRO A 107 -8.46 11.00 -0.80
C PRO A 107 -8.83 10.25 -2.09
N ASN A 108 -7.94 10.13 -3.07
CA ASN A 108 -8.28 9.59 -4.38
C ASN A 108 -8.17 8.06 -4.45
N ARG A 109 -9.27 7.41 -4.83
CA ARG A 109 -9.36 5.95 -5.02
C ARG A 109 -8.38 5.41 -6.07
N VAL A 110 -8.12 6.15 -7.14
CA VAL A 110 -7.22 5.72 -8.23
C VAL A 110 -5.79 5.55 -7.69
N VAL A 111 -5.35 6.46 -6.83
CA VAL A 111 -4.03 6.40 -6.18
C VAL A 111 -3.93 5.17 -5.27
N HIS A 112 -4.99 4.83 -4.54
CA HIS A 112 -5.01 3.61 -3.70
C HIS A 112 -4.86 2.33 -4.50
N LEU A 113 -5.57 2.24 -5.62
CA LEU A 113 -5.48 1.08 -6.51
C LEU A 113 -4.07 0.98 -7.10
N ALA A 114 -3.46 2.11 -7.45
CA ALA A 114 -2.06 2.13 -7.90
C ALA A 114 -1.08 1.64 -6.83
N VAL A 115 -1.25 2.04 -5.56
CA VAL A 115 -0.41 1.55 -4.45
C VAL A 115 -0.54 0.03 -4.29
N LEU A 116 -1.76 -0.50 -4.34
CA LEU A 116 -2.02 -1.93 -4.15
C LEU A 116 -1.55 -2.80 -5.33
N LYS A 117 -1.53 -2.25 -6.55
CA LYS A 117 -1.04 -2.94 -7.76
C LYS A 117 0.48 -2.84 -7.94
N ASN A 118 1.19 -2.22 -7.00
CA ASN A 118 2.64 -2.11 -7.07
C ASN A 118 3.31 -3.49 -6.90
N PRO A 119 4.18 -3.94 -7.82
CA PRO A 119 4.84 -5.25 -7.74
C PRO A 119 5.81 -5.39 -6.56
N LYS A 120 6.27 -4.26 -5.99
CA LYS A 120 7.20 -4.23 -4.86
C LYS A 120 6.49 -4.31 -3.50
N ILE A 121 5.15 -4.38 -3.46
CA ILE A 121 4.40 -4.41 -2.20
C ILE A 121 4.70 -5.67 -1.39
N GLN A 122 4.99 -5.49 -0.11
CA GLN A 122 5.36 -6.58 0.79
C GLN A 122 4.22 -6.89 1.76
N LEU A 123 4.15 -8.15 2.20
CA LEU A 123 3.17 -8.59 3.21
C LEU A 123 3.15 -7.76 4.51
N PRO A 124 4.30 -7.38 5.13
CA PRO A 124 4.29 -6.50 6.31
C PRO A 124 3.66 -5.13 6.05
N GLU A 125 3.75 -4.58 4.83
CA GLU A 125 3.10 -3.32 4.49
C GLU A 125 1.57 -3.48 4.47
N ILE A 126 1.07 -4.61 3.94
CA ILE A 126 -0.35 -4.93 3.95
C ILE A 126 -0.87 -5.16 5.39
N GLU A 127 -0.06 -5.76 6.26
CA GLU A 127 -0.40 -5.87 7.70
C GLU A 127 -0.59 -4.48 8.33
N GLU A 128 0.28 -3.52 8.00
CA GLU A 128 0.17 -2.14 8.49
C GLU A 128 -1.03 -1.40 7.90
N PHE A 129 -1.29 -1.56 6.59
CA PHE A 129 -2.45 -0.94 5.93
C PHE A 129 -3.78 -1.46 6.48
N SER A 130 -3.89 -2.76 6.68
CA SER A 130 -5.10 -3.37 7.26
C SER A 130 -5.34 -2.94 8.71
N ARG A 131 -4.27 -2.63 9.46
CA ARG A 131 -4.34 -2.17 10.85
C ARG A 131 -4.74 -0.71 10.99
N SER A 132 -4.34 0.12 10.02
CA SER A 132 -4.53 1.57 10.11
C SER A 132 -6.01 1.98 10.01
N PRO A 133 -6.56 2.76 10.96
CA PRO A 133 -7.94 3.22 10.93
C PRO A 133 -8.17 4.36 9.94
N HIS A 134 -7.10 4.93 9.37
CA HIS A 134 -7.21 6.04 8.43
C HIS A 134 -7.43 5.57 7.00
N VAL A 135 -7.14 4.31 6.70
CA VAL A 135 -7.25 3.71 5.37
C VAL A 135 -8.72 3.66 4.90
N PRO A 136 -9.01 4.06 3.65
CA PRO A 136 -10.37 4.09 3.14
C PRO A 136 -10.92 2.68 2.85
N GLU A 137 -12.25 2.55 2.84
CA GLU A 137 -12.94 1.27 2.63
C GLU A 137 -12.55 0.59 1.32
N ALA A 138 -12.33 1.37 0.25
CA ALA A 138 -11.94 0.87 -1.06
C ALA A 138 -10.64 0.04 -1.02
N VAL A 139 -9.66 0.48 -0.21
CA VAL A 139 -8.40 -0.25 0.01
C VAL A 139 -8.67 -1.57 0.73
N LEU A 140 -9.44 -1.53 1.83
CA LEU A 140 -9.75 -2.71 2.63
C LEU A 140 -10.52 -3.76 1.81
N ARG A 141 -11.40 -3.32 0.92
CA ARG A 141 -12.13 -4.18 -0.02
C ARG A 141 -11.19 -4.82 -1.04
N ALA A 142 -10.27 -4.06 -1.61
CA ALA A 142 -9.28 -4.58 -2.54
C ALA A 142 -8.33 -5.58 -1.85
N ILE A 143 -7.88 -5.29 -0.62
CA ILE A 143 -7.06 -6.21 0.17
C ILE A 143 -7.78 -7.54 0.40
N ALA A 144 -9.08 -7.49 0.72
CA ALA A 144 -9.88 -8.68 0.95
C ALA A 144 -10.21 -9.49 -0.31
N GLY A 145 -10.13 -8.88 -1.48
CA GLY A 145 -10.28 -9.56 -2.77
C GLY A 145 -9.07 -10.42 -3.13
N THR A 146 -7.87 -10.03 -2.70
CA THR A 146 -6.62 -10.74 -3.00
C THR A 146 -6.41 -11.92 -2.06
N THR A 147 -6.50 -13.13 -2.60
CA THR A 147 -6.36 -14.38 -1.82
C THR A 147 -4.97 -14.56 -1.21
N THR A 148 -3.92 -14.07 -1.89
CA THR A 148 -2.53 -14.11 -1.42
C THR A 148 -2.36 -13.44 -0.06
N TRP A 149 -2.90 -12.23 0.12
CA TRP A 149 -2.80 -11.49 1.38
C TRP A 149 -3.74 -12.07 2.44
N MET A 150 -4.94 -12.49 2.02
CA MET A 150 -5.92 -13.10 2.91
C MET A 150 -5.54 -14.49 3.40
N ARG A 151 -4.43 -15.11 2.93
CA ARG A 151 -3.90 -16.32 3.56
C ARG A 151 -3.32 -16.04 4.95
N ASN A 152 -2.80 -14.83 5.19
CA ASN A 152 -2.18 -14.46 6.45
C ASN A 152 -3.24 -14.15 7.53
N TYR A 153 -3.12 -14.81 8.68
CA TYR A 153 -4.01 -14.61 9.82
C TYR A 153 -4.00 -13.17 10.34
N ARG A 154 -2.84 -12.52 10.39
CA ARG A 154 -2.71 -11.14 10.90
C ARG A 154 -3.50 -10.15 10.06
N VAL A 155 -3.45 -10.29 8.74
CA VAL A 155 -4.24 -9.46 7.81
C VAL A 155 -5.73 -9.65 8.05
N LYS A 156 -6.20 -10.91 8.21
CA LYS A 156 -7.62 -11.19 8.54
C LYS A 156 -8.04 -10.55 9.85
N ALA A 157 -7.24 -10.73 10.91
CA ALA A 157 -7.55 -10.21 12.24
C ALA A 157 -7.58 -8.68 12.26
N ASN A 158 -6.59 -8.04 11.62
CA ASN A 158 -6.51 -6.58 11.50
C ASN A 158 -7.70 -6.02 10.71
N LEU A 159 -8.03 -6.65 9.57
CA LEU A 159 -9.16 -6.25 8.72
C LEU A 159 -10.48 -6.27 9.50
N VAL A 160 -10.75 -7.34 10.27
CA VAL A 160 -11.98 -7.48 11.05
C VAL A 160 -12.02 -6.50 12.23
N CYS A 161 -10.86 -6.14 12.78
CA CYS A 161 -10.76 -5.19 13.90
C CYS A 161 -10.83 -3.71 13.46
N ASN A 162 -10.77 -3.43 12.17
CA ASN A 162 -10.70 -2.06 11.65
C ASN A 162 -12.10 -1.40 11.62
N PRO A 163 -12.27 -0.17 12.16
CA PRO A 163 -13.55 0.55 12.15
C PRO A 163 -14.10 0.83 10.75
N LYS A 164 -13.23 1.01 9.74
CA LYS A 164 -13.62 1.35 8.37
C LYS A 164 -13.82 0.13 7.46
N ALA A 165 -13.69 -1.09 8.01
CA ALA A 165 -13.89 -2.29 7.23
C ALA A 165 -15.38 -2.44 6.87
N PRO A 166 -15.70 -2.71 5.59
CA PRO A 166 -17.08 -2.95 5.20
C PRO A 166 -17.60 -4.22 5.88
N SER A 167 -18.78 -4.14 6.47
CA SER A 167 -19.34 -5.22 7.27
C SER A 167 -19.50 -6.53 6.48
N ASP A 168 -19.83 -6.45 5.19
CA ASP A 168 -19.95 -7.61 4.29
C ASP A 168 -18.65 -8.42 4.22
N VAL A 169 -17.53 -7.72 4.07
CA VAL A 169 -16.21 -8.32 3.95
C VAL A 169 -15.77 -8.86 5.30
N ALA A 170 -15.90 -8.07 6.36
CA ALA A 170 -15.48 -8.47 7.69
C ALA A 170 -16.22 -9.74 8.17
N LEU A 171 -17.54 -9.82 7.97
CA LEU A 171 -18.36 -10.99 8.37
C LEU A 171 -17.90 -12.29 7.71
N ARG A 172 -17.41 -12.24 6.47
CA ARG A 172 -16.84 -13.42 5.79
C ARG A 172 -15.63 -13.96 6.54
N TRP A 173 -14.81 -13.08 7.10
CA TRP A 173 -13.53 -13.43 7.71
C TRP A 173 -13.60 -13.72 9.21
N VAL A 174 -14.61 -13.20 9.92
CA VAL A 174 -14.83 -13.42 11.37
C VAL A 174 -14.82 -14.91 11.74
N LYS A 175 -15.36 -15.78 10.89
CA LYS A 175 -15.43 -17.23 11.13
C LYS A 175 -14.06 -17.93 11.19
N PHE A 176 -13.01 -17.29 10.70
CA PHE A 176 -11.65 -17.84 10.65
C PHE A 176 -10.74 -17.26 11.76
N LEU A 177 -11.27 -16.43 12.65
CA LEU A 177 -10.52 -15.88 13.77
C LEU A 177 -10.44 -16.88 14.92
N ASN A 178 -9.34 -16.81 15.69
CA ASN A 178 -9.15 -17.61 16.89
C ASN A 178 -10.08 -17.14 18.01
N ALA A 179 -10.41 -18.04 18.95
CA ALA A 179 -11.26 -17.74 20.10
C ALA A 179 -10.78 -16.53 20.93
N THR A 180 -9.46 -16.34 21.06
CA THR A 180 -8.88 -15.19 21.77
C THR A 180 -9.23 -13.86 21.09
N ASP A 181 -9.17 -13.81 19.76
CA ASP A 181 -9.45 -12.58 19.02
C ASP A 181 -10.96 -12.36 18.87
N LEU A 182 -11.77 -13.42 18.80
CA LEU A 182 -13.24 -13.31 18.91
C LEU A 182 -13.67 -12.72 20.26
N LYS A 183 -13.04 -13.10 21.37
CA LYS A 183 -13.28 -12.48 22.69
C LYS A 183 -12.94 -10.99 22.71
N LYS A 184 -11.86 -10.58 22.04
CA LYS A 184 -11.49 -9.17 21.91
C LYS A 184 -12.51 -8.42 21.06
N LEU A 185 -12.93 -9.00 19.94
CA LEU A 185 -13.88 -8.44 19.00
C LEU A 185 -15.29 -8.29 19.60
N ALA A 186 -15.70 -9.23 20.45
CA ALA A 186 -16.97 -9.19 21.18
C ALA A 186 -17.03 -8.04 22.22
N LYS A 187 -15.87 -7.61 22.72
CA LYS A 187 -15.71 -6.53 23.73
C LYS A 187 -15.38 -5.18 23.11
N SER A 188 -14.79 -5.14 21.93
CA SER A 188 -14.33 -3.90 21.30
C SER A 188 -15.52 -3.07 20.80
N LYS A 189 -15.45 -1.76 21.05
CA LYS A 189 -16.41 -0.76 20.52
C LYS A 189 -15.94 -0.13 19.22
N ASN A 190 -14.72 -0.44 18.80
CA ASN A 190 -14.07 0.12 17.61
C ASN A 190 -14.52 -0.56 16.31
N VAL A 191 -15.43 -1.53 16.37
CA VAL A 191 -15.85 -2.35 15.24
C VAL A 191 -17.36 -2.23 15.08
N ALA A 192 -17.86 -2.34 13.85
CA ALA A 192 -19.29 -2.31 13.57
C ALA A 192 -20.05 -3.32 14.45
N GLN A 193 -21.19 -2.87 15.00
CA GLN A 193 -21.96 -3.66 15.97
C GLN A 193 -22.41 -5.02 15.42
N VAL A 194 -22.66 -5.11 14.11
CA VAL A 194 -23.01 -6.37 13.43
C VAL A 194 -21.90 -7.41 13.58
N ILE A 195 -20.64 -6.98 13.50
CA ILE A 195 -19.46 -7.85 13.63
C ILE A 195 -19.28 -8.29 15.09
N SER A 196 -19.48 -7.40 16.06
CA SER A 196 -19.37 -7.74 17.49
C SER A 196 -20.45 -8.73 17.94
N VAL A 197 -21.67 -8.60 17.41
CA VAL A 197 -22.77 -9.58 17.62
C VAL A 197 -22.43 -10.92 16.97
N ALA A 198 -21.93 -10.92 15.74
CA ALA A 198 -21.51 -12.15 15.06
C ALA A 198 -20.39 -12.87 15.82
N ALA A 199 -19.41 -12.12 16.35
CA ALA A 199 -18.34 -12.67 17.17
C ALA A 199 -18.86 -13.30 18.47
N ARG A 200 -19.84 -12.67 19.14
CA ARG A 200 -20.49 -13.22 20.34
C ARG A 200 -21.25 -14.51 20.07
N LYS A 201 -21.83 -14.67 18.87
CA LYS A 201 -22.56 -15.89 18.48
C LYS A 201 -21.62 -17.08 18.20
N LEU A 202 -20.36 -16.80 17.85
CA LEU A 202 -19.35 -17.81 17.52
C LEU A 202 -18.46 -18.21 18.71
N LEU A 203 -18.59 -17.51 19.85
CA LEU A 203 -17.97 -17.86 21.13
C LEU A 203 -18.82 -18.87 21.89
#